data_AF-A0A947I2U1-F1
#
_entry.id   AF-A0A947I2U1-F1
#
_cell.length_a   1.000
_cell.length_b   1.000
_cell.length_c   1.000
_cell.angle_alpha   90.00
_cell.angle_beta   90.00
_cell.angle_gamma   90.00
#
_symmetry.space_group_name_H-M   'P 1'
#
loop_
_entity.id
_entity.type
_entity.pdbx_description
1 polymer ?
#
loop_
_entity_poly.entity_id
_entity_poly.type
_entity_poly.pdbx_seq_one_letter_code
_entity_poly.pdbx_strand_id
1 'polypeptide(L)'
;MLLRLPNRNIALASVLIFVLGYTIGNATKAYKLGDVPIRLIENDNNHIGVVELEGIFDGDLKGSITGDTRVFLGENQIIPNTEGEFKVRADDLFINYIQIKVPEGMKFVASKRGKYYYSVTSSAGEGITPGNRVYFSDAEEAKDAGYLKKN
;
A
#
# COMPACT_ATOMS: atom_id res chain seq x y z
N MET A 1 -13.73 4.84 87.23
CA MET A 1 -13.42 4.63 85.80
C MET A 1 -14.48 5.35 84.98
N LEU A 2 -14.26 6.64 84.69
CA LEU A 2 -15.24 7.50 84.00
C LEU A 2 -15.07 7.32 82.49
N LEU A 3 -16.07 6.71 81.84
CA LEU A 3 -16.15 6.61 80.38
C LEU A 3 -16.37 8.01 79.80
N ARG A 4 -15.34 8.53 79.12
CA ARG A 4 -15.40 9.79 78.39
C ARG A 4 -16.29 9.58 77.17
N LEU A 5 -17.43 10.26 77.12
CA LEU A 5 -18.34 10.23 75.96
C LEU A 5 -17.60 10.70 74.70
N PRO A 6 -17.73 9.99 73.57
CA PRO A 6 -17.07 10.38 72.33
C PRO A 6 -17.59 11.74 71.85
N ASN A 7 -16.68 12.55 71.33
CA ASN A 7 -16.96 13.88 70.79
C ASN A 7 -18.06 13.78 69.72
N ARG A 8 -19.08 14.66 69.76
CA ARG A 8 -20.27 14.58 68.88
C ARG A 8 -19.92 14.46 67.40
N ASN A 9 -18.80 15.06 67.00
CA ASN A 9 -18.26 15.01 65.63
C ASN A 9 -17.78 13.62 65.22
N ILE A 10 -17.25 12.82 66.15
CA ILE A 10 -16.76 11.45 65.91
C ILE A 10 -17.94 10.49 65.69
N ALA A 11 -19.02 10.67 66.47
CA ALA A 11 -20.25 9.89 66.30
C ALA A 11 -20.92 10.17 64.94
N LEU A 12 -20.99 11.44 64.52
CA LEU A 12 -21.52 11.82 63.20
C LEU A 12 -20.67 11.29 62.05
N ALA A 13 -19.34 11.37 62.16
CA ALA A 13 -18.44 10.83 61.15
C ALA A 13 -18.61 9.31 61.00
N SER A 14 -18.80 8.59 62.12
CA SER A 14 -18.98 7.15 62.11
C SER A 14 -20.29 6.75 61.40
N VAL A 15 -21.40 7.43 61.69
CA VAL A 15 -22.69 7.19 61.02
C VAL A 15 -22.58 7.46 59.51
N LEU A 16 -21.90 8.54 59.11
CA LEU A 16 -21.72 8.87 57.70
C LEU A 16 -20.94 7.79 56.94
N ILE A 17 -19.88 7.23 57.55
CA ILE A 17 -19.09 6.15 56.95
C ILE A 17 -19.94 4.89 56.74
N PHE A 18 -20.79 4.53 57.72
CA PHE A 18 -21.68 3.39 57.58
C PHE A 18 -22.73 3.58 56.49
N VAL A 19 -23.30 4.78 56.37
CA VAL A 19 -24.28 5.09 55.31
C VAL A 19 -23.62 5.05 53.93
N LEU A 20 -22.44 5.65 53.77
CA LEU A 20 -21.70 5.63 52.51
C LEU A 20 -21.24 4.21 52.13
N GLY A 21 -20.78 3.42 53.10
CA GLY A 21 -20.40 2.02 52.86
C GLY A 21 -21.60 1.18 52.42
N TYR A 22 -22.76 1.38 53.05
CA TYR A 22 -23.99 0.68 52.68
C TYR A 22 -24.49 1.04 51.28
N THR A 23 -24.49 2.33 50.91
CA THR A 23 -24.94 2.77 49.59
C THR A 23 -24.01 2.30 48.46
N ILE A 24 -22.70 2.35 48.66
CA ILE A 24 -21.71 1.84 47.70
C ILE A 24 -21.86 0.32 47.53
N GLY A 25 -21.98 -0.42 48.63
CA GLY A 25 -22.14 -1.88 48.60
C GLY A 25 -23.44 -2.35 47.95
N ASN A 26 -24.50 -1.53 48.00
CA ASN A 26 -25.76 -1.86 47.35
C ASN A 26 -25.75 -1.50 45.85
N ALA A 27 -25.06 -0.43 45.47
CA ALA A 27 -24.87 -0.07 44.07
C ALA A 27 -24.12 -1.16 43.30
N THR A 28 -23.05 -1.74 43.87
CA THR A 28 -22.26 -2.79 43.21
C THR A 28 -23.03 -4.11 43.01
N LYS A 29 -24.04 -4.41 43.84
CA LYS A 29 -24.92 -5.58 43.63
C LYS A 29 -25.88 -5.40 42.45
N ALA A 30 -26.28 -4.16 42.15
CA ALA A 30 -27.16 -3.85 41.04
C ALA A 30 -26.45 -3.94 39.67
N TYR A 31 -25.11 -3.79 39.66
CA TYR A 31 -24.27 -3.98 38.47
C TYR A 31 -23.70 -5.40 38.42
N LYS A 32 -24.55 -6.42 38.43
CA LYS A 32 -24.17 -7.65 37.72
C LYS A 32 -24.23 -7.30 36.24
N LEU A 33 -23.07 -7.09 35.61
CA LEU A 33 -22.96 -7.18 34.15
C LEU A 33 -23.66 -8.49 33.78
N GLY A 34 -24.83 -8.41 33.17
CA GLY A 34 -25.53 -9.60 32.72
C GLY A 34 -24.60 -10.36 31.80
N ASP A 35 -24.58 -11.69 31.94
CA ASP A 35 -23.95 -12.58 30.97
C ASP A 35 -24.61 -12.33 29.61
N VAL A 36 -24.10 -11.35 28.87
CA VAL A 36 -24.46 -11.17 27.48
C VAL A 36 -23.74 -12.31 26.76
N PRO A 37 -24.44 -13.34 26.26
CA PRO A 37 -23.77 -14.43 25.60
C PRO A 37 -23.03 -13.87 24.40
N ILE A 38 -21.73 -14.10 24.34
CA ILE A 38 -20.92 -13.80 23.16
C ILE A 38 -21.49 -14.67 22.05
N ARG A 39 -22.24 -14.06 21.13
CA ARG A 39 -22.70 -14.73 19.92
C ARG A 39 -21.55 -14.68 18.93
N LEU A 40 -20.97 -15.84 18.64
CA LEU A 40 -20.09 -16.00 17.48
C LEU A 40 -21.00 -15.95 16.24
N ILE A 41 -20.97 -14.85 15.51
CA ILE A 41 -21.60 -14.75 14.20
C ILE A 41 -20.52 -15.16 13.21
N GLU A 42 -20.71 -16.28 12.51
CA GLU A 42 -19.86 -16.63 11.38
C GLU A 42 -19.96 -15.51 10.35
N ASN A 43 -18.83 -14.86 10.09
CA ASN A 43 -18.73 -13.80 9.10
C ASN A 43 -18.65 -14.45 7.72
N ASP A 44 -19.79 -14.83 7.14
CA ASP A 44 -19.93 -15.38 5.77
C ASP A 44 -19.80 -14.29 4.68
N ASN A 45 -19.27 -13.12 5.04
CA ASN A 45 -19.05 -12.12 4.03
C ASN A 45 -17.68 -12.34 3.40
N ASN A 46 -17.67 -13.22 2.41
CA ASN A 46 -16.62 -13.29 1.41
C ASN A 46 -16.62 -11.97 0.60
N HIS A 47 -16.30 -10.85 1.25
CA HIS A 47 -16.08 -9.54 0.64
C HIS A 47 -14.74 -9.62 -0.07
N ILE A 48 -14.73 -10.29 -1.22
CA ILE A 48 -13.59 -10.23 -2.12
C ILE A 48 -13.55 -8.79 -2.61
N GLY A 49 -12.51 -8.10 -2.16
CA GLY A 49 -12.12 -6.82 -2.71
C GLY A 49 -11.78 -6.95 -4.19
N VAL A 50 -12.52 -6.24 -5.05
CA VAL A 50 -12.27 -6.26 -6.49
C VAL A 50 -11.94 -4.85 -6.94
N VAL A 51 -10.84 -4.73 -7.68
CA VAL A 51 -10.47 -3.51 -8.38
C VAL A 51 -10.57 -3.81 -9.87
N GLU A 52 -11.48 -3.13 -10.55
CA GLU A 52 -11.65 -3.25 -12.00
C GLU A 52 -11.01 -2.04 -12.67
N LEU A 53 -10.07 -2.27 -13.59
CA LEU A 53 -9.45 -1.22 -14.37
C LEU A 53 -10.10 -1.19 -15.75
N GLU A 54 -10.81 -0.11 -16.07
CA GLU A 54 -11.45 0.04 -17.38
C GLU A 54 -10.43 0.41 -18.45
N GLY A 55 -9.50 1.31 -18.11
CA GLY A 55 -8.46 1.76 -19.02
C GLY A 55 -8.07 3.22 -18.82
N ILE A 56 -7.29 3.73 -19.76
CA ILE A 56 -6.83 5.12 -19.78
C ILE A 56 -7.64 5.88 -20.83
N PHE A 57 -8.34 6.93 -20.39
CA PHE A 57 -9.16 7.80 -21.23
C PHE A 57 -8.77 9.25 -20.97
N ASP A 58 -8.42 9.99 -22.02
CA ASP A 58 -8.01 11.41 -21.95
C ASP A 58 -6.86 11.68 -20.95
N GLY A 59 -5.96 10.70 -20.77
CA GLY A 59 -4.82 10.80 -19.85
C GLY A 59 -5.14 10.41 -18.40
N ASP A 60 -6.36 9.96 -18.12
CA ASP A 60 -6.79 9.53 -16.80
C ASP A 60 -7.05 8.01 -16.77
N LEU A 61 -6.51 7.31 -15.77
CA LEU A 61 -6.89 5.94 -15.45
C LEU A 61 -8.28 5.95 -14.80
N LYS A 62 -9.20 5.17 -15.36
CA LYS A 62 -10.54 4.93 -14.84
C LYS A 62 -10.70 3.49 -14.39
N GLY A 63 -11.47 3.31 -13.34
CA GLY A 63 -11.79 2.00 -12.79
C GLY A 63 -12.78 2.09 -11.64
N SER A 64 -13.08 0.94 -11.04
CA SER A 64 -13.97 0.81 -9.89
C SER A 64 -13.36 -0.06 -8.80
N ILE A 65 -13.81 0.16 -7.56
CA ILE A 65 -13.39 -0.57 -6.36
C ILE A 65 -14.67 -1.07 -5.69
N THR A 66 -14.77 -2.39 -5.52
CA THR A 66 -15.85 -3.06 -4.80
C THR A 66 -15.29 -3.79 -3.58
N GLY A 67 -15.99 -3.73 -2.45
CA GLY A 67 -15.57 -4.37 -1.20
C GLY A 67 -14.57 -3.55 -0.39
N ASP A 68 -14.02 -4.15 0.67
CA ASP A 68 -13.05 -3.48 1.54
C ASP A 68 -11.64 -3.59 0.94
N THR A 69 -11.31 -2.70 0.01
CA THR A 69 -10.00 -2.65 -0.64
C THR A 69 -9.46 -1.24 -0.73
N ARG A 70 -8.15 -1.15 -0.46
CA ARG A 70 -7.39 0.10 -0.60
C ARG A 70 -6.49 -0.02 -1.81
N VAL A 71 -6.60 0.96 -2.71
CA VAL A 71 -5.79 1.03 -3.91
C VAL A 71 -4.83 2.19 -3.78
N PHE A 72 -3.58 1.97 -4.19
CA PHE A 72 -2.53 2.97 -4.21
C PHE A 72 -1.91 3.03 -5.61
N LEU A 73 -1.61 4.24 -6.06
CA LEU A 73 -0.84 4.52 -7.26
C LEU A 73 0.43 5.28 -6.84
N GLY A 74 1.57 4.58 -6.84
CA GLY A 74 2.79 5.09 -6.22
C GLY A 74 2.59 5.32 -4.72
N GLU A 75 2.84 6.55 -4.27
CA GLU A 75 2.66 6.99 -2.87
C GLU A 75 1.22 7.49 -2.58
N ASN A 76 0.37 7.59 -3.61
CA ASN A 76 -0.95 8.20 -3.48
C ASN A 76 -2.04 7.15 -3.31
N GLN A 77 -2.84 7.26 -2.25
CA GLN A 77 -4.04 6.45 -2.09
C GLN A 77 -5.13 6.94 -3.05
N ILE A 78 -5.72 6.02 -3.80
CA ILE A 78 -6.91 6.29 -4.63
C ILE A 78 -8.14 6.21 -3.73
N ILE A 79 -8.94 7.28 -3.72
CA ILE A 79 -10.20 7.35 -3.00
C ILE A 79 -11.33 7.30 -4.04
N PRO A 80 -12.13 6.22 -4.10
CA PRO A 80 -13.26 6.15 -5.00
C PRO A 80 -14.40 7.08 -4.56
N ASN A 81 -15.30 7.38 -5.50
CA ASN A 81 -16.53 8.11 -5.24
C ASN A 81 -17.57 7.22 -4.52
N THR A 82 -18.78 7.73 -4.35
CA THR A 82 -19.89 7.02 -3.67
C THR A 82 -20.35 5.76 -4.39
N GLU A 83 -20.06 5.62 -5.69
CA GLU A 83 -20.40 4.47 -6.52
C GLU A 83 -19.25 3.46 -6.63
N GLY A 84 -18.12 3.74 -5.98
CA GLY A 84 -16.92 2.91 -6.05
C GLY A 84 -16.02 3.23 -7.24
N GLU A 85 -16.39 4.17 -8.11
CA GLU A 85 -15.59 4.56 -9.26
C GLU A 85 -14.45 5.50 -8.87
N PHE A 86 -13.32 5.41 -9.56
CA PHE A 86 -12.21 6.34 -9.40
C PHE A 86 -11.68 6.82 -10.74
N LYS A 87 -11.12 8.03 -10.71
CA LYS A 87 -10.46 8.66 -11.84
C LYS A 87 -9.18 9.33 -11.34
N VAL A 88 -8.04 8.86 -11.80
CA VAL A 88 -6.72 9.38 -11.40
C VAL A 88 -5.86 9.65 -12.63
N ARG A 89 -4.97 10.63 -12.55
CA ARG A 89 -4.05 10.92 -13.66
C ARG A 89 -3.17 9.70 -13.91
N ALA A 90 -3.06 9.29 -15.17
CA ALA A 90 -2.22 8.16 -15.56
C ALA A 90 -0.72 8.52 -15.60
N ASP A 91 -0.37 9.80 -15.41
CA ASP A 91 1.02 10.32 -15.37
C ASP A 91 1.97 9.41 -14.57
N ASP A 92 1.53 8.94 -13.41
CA ASP A 92 2.31 8.09 -12.49
C ASP A 92 2.48 6.63 -12.98
N LEU A 93 1.68 6.18 -13.95
CA LEU A 93 1.81 4.86 -14.59
C LEU A 93 2.85 4.86 -15.71
N PHE A 94 3.20 6.03 -16.26
CA PHE A 94 4.06 6.12 -17.45
C PHE A 94 5.56 6.00 -17.14
N ILE A 95 5.96 5.32 -16.06
CA ILE A 95 7.32 4.80 -15.97
C ILE A 95 7.42 3.68 -17.00
N ASN A 96 7.81 4.03 -18.23
CA ASN A 96 8.06 3.07 -19.29
C ASN A 96 9.32 2.27 -18.93
N TYR A 97 9.12 1.22 -18.15
CA TYR A 97 10.19 0.33 -17.73
C TYR A 97 10.51 -0.64 -18.87
N ILE A 98 11.33 -0.18 -19.80
CA ILE A 98 11.82 -0.99 -20.92
C ILE A 98 12.96 -1.88 -20.41
N GLN A 99 12.66 -3.10 -19.96
CA GLN A 99 13.70 -4.09 -19.70
C GLN A 99 14.30 -4.58 -21.02
N ILE A 100 15.52 -4.15 -21.30
CA ILE A 100 16.28 -4.66 -22.44
C ILE A 100 17.09 -5.86 -21.99
N LYS A 101 16.68 -7.06 -22.42
CA LYS A 101 17.49 -8.27 -22.25
C LYS A 101 18.63 -8.25 -23.27
N VAL A 102 19.85 -8.04 -22.78
CA VAL A 102 21.07 -8.23 -23.57
C VAL A 102 21.38 -9.74 -23.58
N PRO A 103 21.53 -10.40 -24.73
CA PRO A 103 21.91 -11.80 -24.78
C PRO A 103 23.28 -12.05 -24.12
N GLU A 104 23.48 -13.23 -23.56
CA GLU A 104 24.72 -13.58 -22.88
C GLU A 104 25.94 -13.49 -23.82
N GLY A 105 27.06 -12.97 -23.32
CA GLY A 105 28.30 -12.80 -24.07
C GLY A 105 28.33 -11.61 -25.03
N MET A 106 27.22 -10.87 -25.19
CA MET A 106 27.14 -9.70 -26.08
C MET A 106 27.74 -8.46 -25.42
N LYS A 107 28.70 -7.82 -26.10
CA LYS A 107 29.41 -6.63 -25.60
C LYS A 107 29.10 -5.38 -26.40
N PHE A 108 28.65 -5.54 -27.64
CA PHE A 108 28.37 -4.43 -28.53
C PHE A 108 26.94 -4.48 -29.08
N VAL A 109 26.41 -3.32 -29.41
CA VAL A 109 25.09 -3.12 -29.98
C VAL A 109 25.13 -2.08 -31.09
N ALA A 110 24.42 -2.33 -32.18
CA ALA A 110 24.19 -1.36 -33.25
C ALA A 110 22.69 -1.24 -33.55
N SER A 111 22.34 -0.17 -34.26
CA SER A 111 20.99 -0.01 -34.79
C SER A 111 20.91 -0.62 -36.18
N LYS A 112 19.85 -1.40 -36.49
CA LYS A 112 19.56 -1.91 -37.84
C LYS A 112 19.57 -0.84 -38.93
N ARG A 113 19.25 0.41 -38.57
CA ARG A 113 19.21 1.57 -39.48
C ARG A 113 20.45 2.45 -39.39
N GLY A 114 21.30 2.22 -38.40
CA GLY A 114 22.48 3.02 -38.12
C GLY A 114 23.73 2.50 -38.84
N LYS A 115 24.78 3.32 -38.84
CA LYS A 115 26.09 2.94 -39.38
C LYS A 115 27.10 2.60 -38.29
N TYR A 116 26.78 2.86 -37.02
CA TYR A 116 27.73 2.78 -35.92
C TYR A 116 27.32 1.71 -34.92
N TYR A 117 28.34 1.04 -34.35
CA TYR A 117 28.19 0.18 -33.18
C TYR A 117 28.72 0.86 -31.92
N TYR A 118 28.20 0.41 -30.78
CA TYR A 118 28.44 0.97 -29.46
C TYR A 118 28.63 -0.16 -28.44
N SER A 119 29.24 0.13 -27.28
CA SER A 119 29.17 -0.81 -26.14
C SER A 119 27.73 -0.93 -25.66
N VAL A 120 27.30 -2.13 -25.23
CA VAL A 120 25.97 -2.37 -24.63
C VAL A 120 25.72 -1.52 -23.38
N THR A 121 26.79 -1.11 -22.68
CA THR A 121 26.76 -0.27 -21.48
C THR A 121 26.87 1.23 -21.77
N SER A 122 26.98 1.62 -23.03
CA SER A 122 27.08 3.04 -23.37
C SER A 122 25.70 3.68 -23.46
N SER A 123 25.56 4.93 -23.03
CA SER A 123 24.30 5.69 -23.14
C SER A 123 23.74 5.71 -24.57
N ALA A 124 24.62 5.80 -25.58
CA ALA A 124 24.21 5.76 -26.98
C ALA A 124 23.68 4.36 -27.40
N GLY A 125 24.24 3.27 -26.86
CA GLY A 125 23.73 1.92 -27.06
C GLY A 125 22.40 1.68 -26.34
N GLU A 126 22.26 2.22 -25.12
CA GLU A 126 21.02 2.19 -24.34
C GLU A 126 19.87 2.96 -25.01
N GLY A 127 20.18 4.04 -25.73
CA GLY A 127 19.18 4.82 -26.48
C GLY A 127 18.62 4.14 -27.74
N ILE A 128 19.18 2.99 -28.17
CA ILE A 128 18.68 2.28 -29.35
C ILE A 128 17.36 1.58 -29.00
N THR A 129 16.30 1.86 -29.77
CA THR A 129 14.98 1.21 -29.60
C THR A 129 15.11 -0.32 -29.67
N PRO A 130 14.48 -1.11 -28.77
CA PRO A 130 14.66 -2.56 -28.69
C PRO A 130 14.52 -3.31 -30.02
N GLY A 131 13.50 -3.00 -30.84
CA GLY A 131 13.28 -3.66 -32.14
C GLY A 131 14.35 -3.39 -33.20
N ASN A 132 15.17 -2.36 -32.99
CA ASN A 132 16.25 -1.95 -33.90
C ASN A 132 17.63 -2.41 -33.41
N ARG A 133 17.76 -3.13 -32.30
CA ARG A 133 19.06 -3.58 -31.81
C ARG A 133 19.57 -4.78 -32.59
N VAL A 134 20.87 -4.77 -32.88
CA VAL A 134 21.66 -5.91 -33.34
C VAL A 134 22.84 -6.02 -32.38
N TYR A 135 23.06 -7.21 -31.82
CA TYR A 135 24.09 -7.44 -30.81
C TYR A 135 25.28 -8.19 -31.40
N PHE A 136 26.46 -7.90 -30.87
CA PHE A 136 27.71 -8.54 -31.26
C PHE A 136 28.52 -8.91 -30.01
N SER A 137 29.21 -10.03 -30.08
CA SER A 137 30.06 -10.55 -29.01
C SER A 137 31.36 -9.76 -28.88
N ASP A 138 31.91 -9.30 -30.00
CA ASP A 138 33.10 -8.47 -30.06
C ASP A 138 33.01 -7.36 -31.12
N ALA A 139 34.06 -6.54 -31.17
CA ALA A 139 34.12 -5.37 -32.07
C ALA A 139 34.46 -5.74 -33.52
N GLU A 140 35.11 -6.87 -33.77
CA GLU A 140 35.42 -7.32 -35.13
C GLU A 140 34.17 -7.86 -35.81
N GLU A 141 33.36 -8.63 -35.09
CA GLU A 141 32.06 -9.12 -35.56
C GLU A 141 31.14 -7.96 -36.02
N ALA A 142 31.14 -6.86 -35.27
CA ALA A 142 30.38 -5.66 -35.64
C ALA A 142 30.92 -4.99 -36.93
N LYS A 143 32.24 -4.95 -37.12
CA LYS A 143 32.87 -4.36 -38.31
C LYS A 143 32.64 -5.23 -39.54
N ASP A 144 32.75 -6.55 -39.40
CA ASP A 144 32.48 -7.51 -40.47
C ASP A 144 31.03 -7.44 -40.94
N ALA A 145 30.11 -7.13 -40.02
CA ALA A 145 28.71 -6.83 -40.32
C ALA A 145 28.49 -5.44 -40.96
N GLY A 146 29.55 -4.66 -41.20
CA GLY A 146 29.51 -3.37 -41.89
C GLY A 146 29.31 -2.15 -40.98
N TYR A 147 29.42 -2.30 -39.66
CA TYR A 147 29.28 -1.19 -38.72
C TYR A 147 30.63 -0.54 -38.39
N LEU A 148 30.61 0.78 -38.24
CA LEU A 148 31.78 1.58 -37.90
C LEU A 148 31.85 1.84 -36.39
N LYS A 149 33.06 1.90 -35.84
CA LYS A 149 33.25 2.35 -34.46
C LYS A 149 32.94 3.84 -34.40
N LYS A 150 32.08 4.26 -33.48
CA LYS A 150 31.94 5.68 -33.17
C LYS A 150 33.16 6.13 -32.34
N ASN A 151 33.89 7.12 -32.84
CA ASN A 151 34.97 7.78 -32.11
C ASN A 151 34.44 8.58 -30.92
#